data_AF-A0A3S1A8E3-F1
#
_entry.id   AF-A0A3S1A8E3-F1
#
_cell.length_a   1.000
_cell.length_b   1.000
_cell.length_c   1.000
_cell.angle_alpha   90.00
_cell.angle_beta   90.00
_cell.angle_gamma   90.00
#
_symmetry.space_group_name_H-M   'P 1'
#
loop_
_entity.id
_entity.type
_entity.pdbx_description
1 polymer ?
#
loop_
_entity_poly.entity_id
_entity_poly.type
_entity_poly.pdbx_seq_one_letter_code
_entity_poly.pdbx_strand_id
1 'polypeptide(L)'
;MAARTVRLRVHYTSWDRPDGYSFSGHRGSDIPHTGSGWVRNVDIVHGPCPCPECSQSSAPSQDWFRLHVETACHVVFNTEEARATKVDFFYDDAKSRVEEKMQTIRAIKILLQDEKADTCTLVCATHSQLLGSELLQCLKETEKIKFFGPPTVWSLP
;
A
#
# COMPACT_ATOMS: atom_id res chain seq x y z
N MET A 1 -12.20 10.33 7.49
CA MET A 1 -11.79 10.16 6.07
C MET A 1 -10.27 10.26 6.00
N ALA A 2 -9.60 9.11 5.94
CA ALA A 2 -8.15 8.89 5.77
C ALA A 2 -7.81 7.37 5.77
N ALA A 3 -8.77 6.51 6.15
CA ALA A 3 -8.58 5.06 6.34
C ALA A 3 -7.92 4.29 5.18
N ARG A 4 -7.95 4.82 3.96
CA ARG A 4 -7.32 4.21 2.78
C ARG A 4 -5.90 4.69 2.53
N THR A 5 -5.50 5.80 3.14
CA THR A 5 -4.14 6.35 3.05
C THR A 5 -3.21 5.47 3.88
N VAL A 6 -2.03 5.21 3.35
CA VAL A 6 -1.00 4.41 4.01
C VAL A 6 0.32 5.14 3.99
N ARG A 7 1.14 4.88 5.02
CA ARG A 7 2.52 5.34 5.09
C ARG A 7 3.42 4.20 4.64
N LEU A 8 4.26 4.46 3.66
CA LEU A 8 5.30 3.55 3.22
C LEU A 8 6.59 3.88 3.96
N ARG A 9 7.25 2.85 4.48
CA ARG A 9 8.61 2.90 5.03
C ARG A 9 9.47 1.97 4.21
N VAL A 10 10.27 2.56 3.34
CA VAL A 10 11.16 1.84 2.41
C VAL A 10 12.52 1.72 3.10
N HIS A 11 13.03 0.50 3.20
CA HIS A 11 14.26 0.21 3.93
C HIS A 11 15.43 -0.20 3.03
N TYR A 12 15.29 -0.06 1.72
CA TYR A 12 16.33 -0.39 0.76
C TYR A 12 16.14 0.42 -0.51
N THR A 13 17.24 0.90 -1.09
CA THR A 13 17.27 1.57 -2.39
C THR A 13 18.00 0.70 -3.40
N SER A 14 17.33 0.29 -4.47
CA SER A 14 17.88 -0.65 -5.45
C SER A 14 18.94 -0.03 -6.35
N TRP A 15 19.91 -0.86 -6.76
CA TRP A 15 20.93 -0.49 -7.75
C TRP A 15 20.34 -0.11 -9.11
N ASP A 16 19.13 -0.60 -9.43
CA ASP A 16 18.48 -0.36 -10.71
C ASP A 16 17.89 1.06 -10.86
N ARG A 17 17.88 1.88 -9.79
CA ARG A 17 17.34 3.25 -9.88
C ARG A 17 18.06 4.04 -10.99
N PRO A 18 17.37 4.81 -11.85
CA PRO A 18 18.02 5.60 -12.90
C PRO A 18 18.84 6.77 -12.35
N ASP A 19 19.84 7.23 -13.10
CA ASP A 19 20.62 8.42 -12.72
C ASP A 19 19.74 9.67 -12.71
N GLY A 20 19.97 10.53 -11.70
CA GLY A 20 19.15 11.73 -11.50
C GLY A 20 17.76 11.46 -10.91
N TYR A 21 17.39 10.20 -10.68
CA TYR A 21 16.13 9.84 -10.02
C TYR A 21 16.22 10.02 -8.50
N SER A 22 15.08 10.15 -7.82
CA SER A 22 15.05 10.25 -6.36
C SER A 22 15.80 9.09 -5.71
N PHE A 23 16.59 9.37 -4.68
CA PHE A 23 17.44 8.41 -3.95
C PHE A 23 18.51 7.68 -4.80
N SER A 24 18.75 8.06 -6.07
CA SER A 24 19.80 7.46 -6.91
C SER A 24 21.22 7.57 -6.32
N GLY A 25 21.49 8.56 -5.47
CA GLY A 25 22.74 8.68 -4.71
C GLY A 25 22.89 7.68 -3.55
N HIS A 26 21.85 6.92 -3.22
CA HIS A 26 21.78 5.98 -2.10
C HIS A 26 21.58 4.52 -2.55
N ARG A 27 21.81 4.21 -3.82
CA ARG A 27 21.71 2.86 -4.37
C ARG A 27 22.51 1.85 -3.56
N GLY A 28 21.94 0.66 -3.39
CA GLY A 28 22.52 -0.42 -2.61
C GLY A 28 22.55 -0.20 -1.11
N SER A 29 21.99 0.91 -0.60
CA SER A 29 21.98 1.21 0.82
C SER A 29 20.62 0.92 1.47
N ASP A 30 20.67 0.67 2.78
CA ASP A 30 19.50 0.49 3.64
C ASP A 30 19.06 1.81 4.31
N ILE A 31 19.45 2.97 3.76
CA ILE A 31 19.04 4.28 4.30
C ILE A 31 17.52 4.38 4.17
N PRO A 32 16.78 4.49 5.28
CA PRO A 32 15.34 4.45 5.21
C PRO A 32 14.77 5.76 4.68
N HIS A 33 13.76 5.66 3.82
CA HIS A 33 12.93 6.79 3.40
C HIS A 33 11.45 6.45 3.53
N THR A 34 10.63 7.50 3.51
CA THR A 34 9.19 7.38 3.67
C THR A 34 8.46 7.94 2.46
N GLY A 35 7.25 7.43 2.26
CA GLY A 35 6.32 7.97 1.27
C GLY A 35 4.89 7.72 1.70
N SER A 36 3.97 8.19 0.88
CA SER A 36 2.54 7.94 1.04
C SER A 36 2.00 7.12 -0.12
N GLY A 37 0.87 6.49 0.13
CA GLY A 37 0.11 5.78 -0.87
C GLY A 37 -1.33 5.63 -0.44
N TRP A 38 -2.13 4.96 -1.25
CA TRP A 38 -3.49 4.62 -0.87
C TRP A 38 -3.90 3.24 -1.39
N VAL A 39 -4.78 2.58 -0.64
CA VAL A 39 -5.39 1.32 -1.06
C VAL A 39 -6.37 1.60 -2.19
N ARG A 40 -6.07 1.13 -3.41
CA ARG A 40 -6.94 1.23 -4.57
C ARG A 40 -8.03 0.17 -4.55
N ASN A 41 -7.66 -1.08 -4.27
CA ASN A 41 -8.56 -2.23 -4.29
C ASN A 41 -8.12 -3.29 -3.27
N VAL A 42 -9.08 -4.14 -2.87
CA VAL A 42 -8.87 -5.30 -2.00
C VAL A 42 -9.58 -6.51 -2.60
N ASP A 43 -8.83 -7.57 -2.90
CA ASP A 43 -9.39 -8.85 -3.36
C ASP A 43 -9.37 -9.87 -2.21
N ILE A 44 -10.44 -10.66 -2.08
CA ILE A 44 -10.46 -11.84 -1.22
C ILE A 44 -9.87 -13.00 -2.03
N VAL A 45 -8.87 -13.67 -1.47
CA VAL A 45 -8.15 -14.75 -2.14
C VAL A 45 -8.17 -16.01 -1.29
N HIS A 46 -8.46 -17.13 -1.95
CA HIS A 46 -8.37 -18.47 -1.36
C HIS A 46 -7.08 -19.16 -1.83
N GLY A 47 -6.42 -19.87 -0.92
CA GLY A 47 -5.10 -20.49 -1.08
C GLY A 47 -4.08 -19.94 -0.07
N PRO A 48 -2.88 -20.55 0.00
CA PRO A 48 -1.89 -20.20 1.02
C PRO A 48 -1.47 -18.73 0.93
N CYS A 49 -1.59 -18.02 2.05
CA CYS A 49 -1.23 -16.61 2.14
C CYS A 49 0.28 -16.42 1.89
N PRO A 50 0.67 -15.53 0.96
CA PRO A 50 2.08 -15.30 0.62
C PRO A 50 2.77 -14.30 1.55
N CYS A 51 2.13 -13.87 2.65
CA CYS A 51 2.79 -12.97 3.59
C CYS A 51 3.98 -13.67 4.28
N PRO A 52 5.01 -12.93 4.71
CA PRO A 52 6.21 -13.53 5.30
C PRO A 52 5.98 -14.44 6.49
N GLU A 53 4.93 -14.18 7.28
CA GLU A 53 4.53 -15.00 8.43
C GLU A 53 3.95 -16.35 7.99
N CYS A 54 3.06 -16.33 6.97
CA CYS A 54 2.45 -17.55 6.46
C CYS A 54 3.41 -18.36 5.59
N SER A 55 4.31 -17.72 4.83
CA SER A 55 5.26 -18.42 3.96
C SER A 55 6.30 -19.24 4.73
N GLN A 56 6.54 -18.90 5.99
CA GLN A 56 7.43 -19.62 6.90
C GLN A 56 6.69 -20.57 7.86
N SER A 57 5.36 -20.52 7.87
CA SER A 57 4.52 -21.36 8.73
C SER A 57 4.24 -22.73 8.09
N SER A 58 4.17 -23.78 8.91
CA SER A 58 3.69 -25.10 8.48
C SER A 58 2.17 -25.15 8.28
N ALA A 59 1.44 -24.14 8.78
CA ALA A 59 -0.01 -23.99 8.66
C ALA A 59 -0.34 -22.57 8.16
N PRO A 60 -0.11 -22.26 6.87
CA PRO A 60 -0.44 -20.95 6.31
C PRO A 60 -1.96 -20.74 6.27
N SER A 61 -2.41 -19.51 6.54
CA SER A 61 -3.80 -19.12 6.33
C SER A 61 -4.22 -19.36 4.88
N GLN A 62 -5.37 -20.00 4.69
CA GLN A 62 -5.92 -20.30 3.36
C GLN A 62 -6.83 -19.19 2.83
N ASP A 63 -7.20 -18.25 3.69
CA ASP A 63 -7.99 -17.09 3.32
C ASP A 63 -7.20 -15.83 3.65
N TRP A 64 -7.04 -14.96 2.66
CA TRP A 64 -6.29 -13.71 2.82
C TRP A 64 -6.78 -12.64 1.85
N PHE A 65 -6.37 -11.41 2.13
CA PHE A 65 -6.71 -10.23 1.36
C PHE A 65 -5.49 -9.75 0.58
N ARG A 66 -5.66 -9.62 -0.74
CA ARG A 66 -4.69 -8.99 -1.62
C ARG A 66 -4.98 -7.51 -1.72
N LEU A 67 -4.06 -6.70 -1.20
CA LEU A 67 -4.19 -5.25 -1.21
C LEU A 67 -3.39 -4.68 -2.38
N HIS A 68 -4.03 -3.83 -3.17
CA HIS A 68 -3.37 -3.06 -4.22
C HIS A 68 -3.17 -1.63 -3.70
N VAL A 69 -1.92 -1.28 -3.41
CA VAL A 69 -1.54 0.03 -2.88
C VAL A 69 -0.90 0.84 -3.99
N GLU A 70 -1.49 1.98 -4.32
CA GLU A 70 -0.90 2.93 -5.27
C GLU A 70 0.04 3.87 -4.52
N THR A 71 1.20 4.11 -5.12
CA THR A 71 2.21 5.06 -4.65
C THR A 71 2.97 5.61 -5.87
N ALA A 72 4.00 6.41 -5.64
CA ALA A 72 4.86 6.92 -6.71
C ALA A 72 6.07 6.01 -6.97
N CYS A 73 6.52 5.94 -8.23
CA CYS A 73 7.73 5.20 -8.60
C CYS A 73 8.97 5.76 -7.91
N HIS A 74 9.01 7.07 -7.66
CA HIS A 74 10.11 7.66 -6.91
C HIS A 74 10.15 7.22 -5.43
N VAL A 75 9.02 6.76 -4.85
CA VAL A 75 8.98 6.20 -3.50
C VAL A 75 9.46 4.76 -3.53
N VAL A 76 8.85 3.90 -4.34
CA VAL A 76 9.23 2.48 -4.52
C VAL A 76 9.44 2.21 -6.01
N PHE A 77 10.68 1.92 -6.37
CA PHE A 77 11.09 1.85 -7.78
C PHE A 77 10.89 0.47 -8.40
N ASN A 78 11.31 -0.60 -7.73
CA ASN A 78 11.20 -1.96 -8.27
C ASN A 78 10.72 -2.98 -7.20
N THR A 79 10.60 -4.25 -7.60
CA THR A 79 10.14 -5.32 -6.69
C THR A 79 11.11 -5.60 -5.55
N GLU A 80 12.41 -5.32 -5.72
CA GLU A 80 13.40 -5.47 -4.65
C GLU A 80 13.13 -4.47 -3.51
N GLU A 81 12.94 -3.19 -3.84
CA GLU A 81 12.55 -2.18 -2.87
C GLU A 81 11.17 -2.46 -2.26
N ALA A 82 10.21 -2.97 -3.05
CA ALA A 82 8.90 -3.35 -2.56
C ALA A 82 9.00 -4.41 -1.44
N ARG A 83 9.86 -5.42 -1.59
CA ARG A 83 10.06 -6.45 -0.54
C ARG A 83 10.69 -5.90 0.73
N ALA A 84 11.48 -4.83 0.61
CA ALA A 84 12.03 -4.08 1.75
C ALA A 84 11.06 -3.04 2.33
N THR A 85 9.87 -2.87 1.73
CA THR A 85 8.92 -1.84 2.14
C THR A 85 7.90 -2.37 3.15
N LYS A 86 7.73 -1.61 4.24
CA LYS A 86 6.63 -1.77 5.21
C LYS A 86 5.54 -0.75 4.89
N VAL A 87 4.29 -1.19 5.02
CA VAL A 87 3.10 -0.38 4.77
C VAL A 87 2.31 -0.28 6.08
N ASP A 88 2.24 0.93 6.63
CA ASP A 88 1.52 1.22 7.86
C ASP A 88 0.12 1.74 7.52
N PHE A 89 -0.89 1.06 8.04
CA PHE A 89 -2.31 1.40 7.92
C PHE A 89 -2.78 2.12 9.18
N PHE A 90 -3.80 2.98 9.03
CA PHE A 90 -4.42 3.69 10.14
C PHE A 90 -3.42 4.49 10.99
N TYR A 91 -2.42 5.08 10.33
CA TYR A 91 -1.26 5.71 10.99
C TYR A 91 -1.48 7.19 11.34
N ASP A 92 -2.55 7.80 10.83
CA ASP A 92 -2.85 9.24 10.88
C ASP A 92 -3.38 9.72 12.24
N ASP A 93 -3.94 8.82 13.06
CA ASP A 93 -4.46 9.16 14.37
C ASP A 93 -3.46 8.77 15.47
N ALA A 94 -3.05 9.75 16.28
CA ALA A 94 -2.18 9.52 17.43
C ALA A 94 -2.79 8.51 18.40
N LYS A 95 -4.13 8.45 18.53
CA LYS A 95 -4.82 7.43 19.32
C LYS A 95 -4.73 6.05 18.70
N SER A 96 -4.69 5.94 17.37
CA SER A 96 -4.52 4.64 16.69
C SER A 96 -3.17 3.98 16.97
N ARG A 97 -2.14 4.77 17.34
CA ARG A 97 -0.86 4.24 17.83
C ARG A 97 -0.93 3.72 19.26
N VAL A 98 -1.77 4.35 20.10
CA VAL A 98 -1.94 4.00 21.53
C VAL A 98 -2.93 2.86 21.71
N GLU A 99 -3.93 2.76 20.85
CA GLU A 99 -4.99 1.74 20.87
C GLU A 99 -4.63 0.49 20.02
N GLU A 100 -3.37 0.34 19.60
CA GLU A 100 -2.89 -0.78 18.76
C GLU A 100 -3.67 -0.99 17.45
N LYS A 101 -4.38 0.04 16.96
CA LYS A 101 -5.11 -0.01 15.69
C LYS A 101 -4.19 0.05 14.47
N MET A 102 -2.99 0.62 14.62
CA MET A 102 -2.03 0.73 13.53
C MET A 102 -1.53 -0.67 13.13
N GLN A 103 -1.91 -1.12 11.94
CA GLN A 103 -1.45 -2.39 11.38
C GLN A 103 -0.28 -2.14 10.43
N THR A 104 0.77 -2.96 10.52
CA THR A 104 1.90 -2.91 9.58
C THR A 104 1.99 -4.21 8.82
N ILE A 105 2.05 -4.15 7.49
CA ILE A 105 2.32 -5.32 6.64
C ILE A 105 3.52 -5.05 5.73
N ARG A 106 4.00 -6.08 5.05
CA ARG A 106 5.06 -5.95 4.04
C ARG A 106 4.48 -6.03 2.63
N ALA A 107 5.03 -5.23 1.72
CA ALA A 107 4.77 -5.39 0.31
C ALA A 107 5.52 -6.62 -0.23
N ILE A 108 4.94 -7.26 -1.25
CA ILE A 108 5.43 -8.52 -1.84
C ILE A 108 6.17 -8.24 -3.14
N LYS A 109 5.57 -7.40 -3.99
CA LYS A 109 6.07 -7.06 -5.32
C LYS A 109 5.37 -5.83 -5.88
N ILE A 110 5.90 -5.31 -6.98
CA ILE A 110 5.20 -4.40 -7.87
C ILE A 110 4.31 -5.20 -8.82
N LEU A 111 3.08 -4.73 -9.05
CA LEU A 111 2.17 -5.26 -10.07
C LEU A 111 2.29 -4.49 -11.38
N LEU A 112 2.27 -3.17 -11.30
CA LEU A 112 2.34 -2.24 -12.43
C LEU A 112 3.22 -1.05 -12.02
N GLN A 113 4.02 -0.55 -12.96
CA GLN A 113 4.75 0.70 -12.81
C GLN A 113 4.69 1.48 -14.13
N ASP A 114 4.61 2.80 -14.02
CA ASP A 114 4.79 3.73 -15.12
C ASP A 114 5.71 4.86 -14.63
N GLU A 115 6.97 4.80 -15.04
CA GLU A 115 8.00 5.77 -14.63
C GLU A 115 7.73 7.17 -15.19
N LYS A 116 7.04 7.28 -16.34
CA LYS A 116 6.71 8.58 -16.94
C LYS A 116 5.58 9.26 -16.19
N ALA A 117 4.59 8.48 -15.77
CA ALA A 117 3.49 8.97 -14.93
C ALA A 117 3.89 9.04 -13.44
N ASP A 118 5.04 8.49 -13.06
CA ASP A 118 5.52 8.35 -11.69
C ASP A 118 4.51 7.61 -10.80
N THR A 119 3.92 6.52 -11.32
CA THR A 119 2.90 5.72 -10.63
C THR A 119 3.33 4.27 -10.48
N CYS A 120 3.14 3.73 -9.29
CA CYS A 120 3.53 2.38 -8.91
C CYS A 120 2.42 1.69 -8.10
N THR A 121 2.02 0.49 -8.50
CA THR A 121 1.07 -0.34 -7.77
C THR A 121 1.80 -1.47 -7.05
N LEU A 122 1.77 -1.44 -5.72
CA LEU A 122 2.30 -2.49 -4.85
C LEU A 122 1.23 -3.54 -4.55
N VAL A 123 1.65 -4.80 -4.51
CA VAL A 123 0.86 -5.90 -3.96
C VAL A 123 1.29 -6.17 -2.54
N CYS A 124 0.35 -6.11 -1.61
CA CYS A 124 0.53 -6.56 -0.23
C CYS A 124 -0.42 -7.71 0.07
N ALA A 125 -0.08 -8.54 1.07
CA ALA A 125 -0.97 -9.58 1.56
C ALA A 125 -1.18 -9.42 3.06
N THR A 126 -2.42 -9.64 3.49
CA THR A 126 -2.77 -9.76 4.91
C THR A 126 -3.78 -10.87 5.11
N HIS A 127 -3.60 -11.68 6.16
CA HIS A 127 -4.61 -12.64 6.62
C HIS A 127 -5.44 -12.08 7.80
N SER A 128 -5.19 -10.82 8.20
CA SER A 128 -5.96 -10.15 9.25
C SER A 128 -7.36 -9.82 8.76
N GLN A 129 -8.36 -10.49 9.34
CA GLN A 129 -9.76 -10.24 9.05
C GLN A 129 -10.16 -8.81 9.37
N LEU A 130 -9.66 -8.26 10.49
CA LEU A 130 -9.95 -6.89 10.91
C LEU A 130 -9.49 -5.86 9.86
N LEU A 131 -8.23 -5.95 9.42
CA LEU A 131 -7.69 -5.04 8.41
C LEU A 131 -8.41 -5.20 7.07
N GLY A 132 -8.62 -6.44 6.63
CA GLY A 132 -9.27 -6.73 5.36
C GLY A 132 -10.72 -6.22 5.31
N SER A 133 -11.51 -6.50 6.35
CA SER A 133 -12.91 -6.09 6.42
C SER A 133 -13.08 -4.58 6.48
N GLU A 134 -12.23 -3.89 7.25
CA GLU A 134 -12.30 -2.43 7.40
C GLU A 134 -11.97 -1.72 6.08
N LEU A 135 -10.96 -2.20 5.35
CA LEU A 135 -10.62 -1.66 4.02
C LEU A 135 -11.72 -1.92 3.00
N LEU A 136 -12.32 -3.12 3.00
CA LEU A 136 -13.46 -3.43 2.12
C LEU A 136 -14.66 -2.54 2.40
N GLN A 137 -14.96 -2.27 3.68
CA GLN A 137 -16.03 -1.35 4.05
C GLN A 137 -15.73 0.08 3.55
N CYS A 138 -14.51 0.57 3.78
CA CYS A 138 -14.08 1.90 3.33
C CYS A 138 -14.15 2.06 1.79
N LEU A 139 -13.85 1.00 1.04
CA LEU A 139 -13.96 0.99 -0.42
C LEU A 139 -15.42 1.10 -0.88
N LYS A 140 -16.32 0.30 -0.30
CA LYS A 140 -17.77 0.33 -0.61
C LYS A 140 -18.39 1.71 -0.32
N GLU A 141 -17.97 2.36 0.77
CA GLU A 141 -18.43 3.71 1.10
C GLU A 141 -17.97 4.74 0.07
N THR A 142 -16.73 4.63 -0.42
CA THR A 142 -16.20 5.54 -1.43
C THR A 142 -16.91 5.41 -2.78
N GLU A 143 -17.26 4.18 -3.19
CA GLU A 143 -17.98 3.93 -4.44
C GLU A 143 -19.36 4.60 -4.43
N LYS A 144 -20.11 4.50 -3.33
CA LYS A 144 -21.41 5.16 -3.18
C LYS A 144 -21.31 6.68 -3.39
N ILE A 145 -20.26 7.31 -2.88
CA ILE A 145 -20.05 8.76 -3.03
C ILE A 145 -19.76 9.13 -4.49
N LYS A 146 -18.98 8.31 -5.22
CA LYS A 146 -18.67 8.57 -6.64
C LYS A 146 -19.90 8.47 -7.55
N PHE A 147 -20.88 7.63 -7.20
CA PHE A 147 -22.12 7.49 -7.96
C PHE A 147 -23.20 8.54 -7.61
N PHE A 148 -23.09 9.24 -6.48
CA PHE A 148 -24.03 10.27 -6.03
C PHE A 148 -23.41 11.68 -5.97
N GLY A 149 -22.47 11.99 -6.86
CA GLY A 149 -21.91 13.35 -6.97
C GLY A 149 -23.02 14.40 -7.17
N PRO A 150 -22.92 15.59 -6.56
CA PRO A 150 -23.96 16.62 -6.66
C PRO A 150 -24.18 17.04 -8.12
N PRO A 151 -25.42 17.36 -8.53
CA PRO A 151 -25.67 17.89 -9.85
C PRO A 151 -24.82 19.15 -10.03
N THR A 152 -23.98 19.15 -11.06
CA THR A 152 -23.16 20.29 -11.45
C THR A 152 -24.06 21.48 -11.76
N VAL A 153 -24.23 22.40 -10.81
CA VAL A 153 -24.79 23.73 -11.06
C VAL A 153 -23.61 24.68 -11.23
N TRP A 154 -23.17 24.86 -12.47
CA TRP A 154 -22.40 26.03 -12.87
C TRP A 154 -23.38 27.06 -13.42
N SER A 155 -23.87 27.93 -12.55
CA SER A 155 -24.46 29.20 -12.96
C SER A 155 -23.45 30.29 -12.62
N LEU A 156 -22.68 30.69 -13.63
CA LEU A 156 -21.90 31.93 -13.60
C LEU A 156 -22.80 33.10 -14.04
N PRO A 157 -22.70 34.27 -13.39
CA PRO A 157 -23.28 35.52 -13.90
C PRO A 157 -22.53 36.05 -15.12
#